data_AF-A0A7V0YUF5-F1
#
_entry.id   AF-A0A7V0YUF5-F1
#
_cell.length_a   1.000
_cell.length_b   1.000
_cell.length_c   1.000
_cell.angle_alpha   90.00
_cell.angle_beta   90.00
_cell.angle_gamma   90.00
#
_symmetry.space_group_name_H-M   'P 1'
#
loop_
_entity.id
_entity.type
_entity.pdbx_description
1 polymer ?
#
loop_
_entity_poly.entity_id
_entity_poly.type
_entity_poly.pdbx_seq_one_letter_code
_entity_poly.pdbx_strand_id
1 'polypeptide(L)'
;MKKIKVLILTIPIIAVITLSGCGILFGGSPGGRFVGSALDTAANVAGNKVGQRVGETVGTAMAGYADASLRNLSPALMQLYVSSVFSSVFYAGGYTFDYKNEYKPGEWSKWKATGMDEGSEFQKAFLMRDNEGKEWWQITTSSVRDGKPEEVVLEALFSAPDQSGIRKLLRLRSLFPGDKEPAEVPVQENTSAWYHEPVKITEESLQAATKGIETITTPAGTFSAQHVVYRDAYGIGDWWLTDKVPGGLVKYQVTPSQTDEKEKVEKYTVELVGFGTGAKTRLQSF
;
A
#
# COMPACT_ATOMS: atom_id res chain seq x y z
N MET A 1 -30.54 63.61 -22.97
CA MET A 1 -30.14 63.01 -21.68
C MET A 1 -31.30 62.18 -21.13
N LYS A 2 -31.28 60.85 -21.31
CA LYS A 2 -32.31 59.92 -20.83
C LYS A 2 -31.76 59.15 -19.62
N LYS A 3 -32.45 59.25 -18.48
CA LYS A 3 -32.11 58.55 -17.22
C LYS A 3 -32.72 57.14 -17.26
N ILE A 4 -31.88 56.11 -17.13
CA ILE A 4 -32.29 54.71 -16.95
C ILE A 4 -32.47 54.48 -15.44
N LYS A 5 -33.64 54.01 -15.02
CA LYS A 5 -33.92 53.53 -13.66
C LYS A 5 -33.58 52.05 -13.59
N VAL A 6 -32.65 51.68 -12.71
CA VAL A 6 -32.32 50.29 -12.37
C VAL A 6 -33.19 49.88 -11.19
N LEU A 7 -33.97 48.81 -11.37
CA LEU A 7 -34.82 48.20 -10.35
C LEU A 7 -34.01 47.09 -9.66
N ILE A 8 -33.75 47.23 -8.36
CA ILE A 8 -33.06 46.24 -7.54
C ILE A 8 -34.13 45.31 -6.95
N LEU A 9 -34.08 44.02 -7.31
CA LEU A 9 -34.93 42.96 -6.79
C LEU A 9 -34.18 42.25 -5.66
N THR A 10 -34.66 42.39 -4.42
CA THR A 10 -34.15 41.69 -3.25
C THR A 10 -34.85 40.33 -3.10
N ILE A 11 -34.07 39.24 -3.08
CA ILE A 11 -34.54 37.88 -2.79
C ILE A 11 -34.18 37.56 -1.33
N PRO A 12 -35.11 37.15 -0.46
CA PRO A 12 -34.79 36.64 0.86
C PRO A 12 -34.35 35.17 0.81
N ILE A 13 -33.19 34.87 1.40
CA ILE A 13 -32.68 33.51 1.62
C ILE A 13 -33.34 32.95 2.88
N ILE A 14 -34.16 31.92 2.72
CA ILE A 14 -34.70 31.09 3.82
C ILE A 14 -33.75 29.90 3.99
N ALA A 15 -33.10 29.81 5.16
CA ALA A 15 -32.32 28.64 5.56
C ALA A 15 -33.24 27.58 6.16
N VAL A 16 -33.34 26.42 5.51
CA VAL A 16 -34.04 25.23 6.03
C VAL A 16 -32.99 24.22 6.50
N ILE A 17 -32.99 23.97 7.81
CA ILE A 17 -32.24 22.89 8.45
C ILE A 17 -33.17 21.66 8.47
N THR A 18 -32.81 20.59 7.77
CA THR A 18 -33.46 19.29 7.91
C THR A 18 -32.44 18.23 8.35
N LEU A 19 -32.55 17.86 9.63
CA LEU A 19 -32.11 16.57 10.15
C LEU A 19 -33.03 15.48 9.59
N SER A 20 -32.48 14.55 8.82
CA SER A 20 -33.18 13.33 8.42
C SER A 20 -32.51 12.12 9.05
N GLY A 21 -33.00 11.76 10.23
CA GLY A 21 -32.92 10.41 10.74
C GLY A 21 -34.00 9.55 10.07
N CYS A 22 -33.64 8.35 9.62
CA CYS A 22 -34.58 7.28 9.31
C CYS A 22 -34.33 6.14 10.30
N GLY A 23 -35.26 5.97 11.23
CA GLY A 23 -35.40 4.77 12.02
C GLY A 23 -35.99 3.64 11.16
N ILE A 24 -35.52 2.42 11.41
CA ILE A 24 -36.14 1.19 10.90
C ILE A 24 -36.92 0.56 12.05
N LEU A 25 -38.25 0.57 11.88
CA LEU A 25 -39.25 -0.24 12.54
C LEU A 25 -39.11 -1.69 12.09
N PHE A 26 -39.00 -2.66 13.01
CA PHE A 26 -39.64 -3.99 12.90
C PHE A 26 -39.71 -4.65 14.29
N GLY A 27 -40.92 -4.66 14.90
CA GLY A 27 -41.37 -5.80 15.70
C GLY A 27 -41.83 -6.92 14.76
N GLY A 28 -41.98 -8.18 15.12
CA GLY A 28 -41.91 -8.90 16.38
C GLY A 28 -42.72 -10.18 16.23
N SER A 29 -42.08 -11.35 16.12
CA SER A 29 -42.62 -12.65 16.58
C SER A 29 -41.57 -13.76 16.51
N PRO A 30 -41.69 -14.81 17.35
CA PRO A 30 -40.56 -15.57 17.84
C PRO A 30 -40.41 -16.93 17.15
N GLY A 31 -39.19 -17.29 16.75
CA GLY A 31 -38.87 -18.65 16.33
C GLY A 31 -37.87 -18.68 15.19
N GLY A 32 -36.59 -18.88 15.52
CA GLY A 32 -35.54 -19.09 14.53
C GLY A 32 -34.24 -18.41 14.92
N ARG A 33 -33.42 -19.09 15.73
CA ARG A 33 -32.04 -18.70 16.04
C ARG A 33 -31.18 -18.82 14.78
N PHE A 34 -31.13 -17.82 13.90
CA PHE A 34 -30.14 -17.75 12.81
C PHE A 34 -29.95 -16.31 12.27
N VAL A 35 -29.75 -15.32 13.14
CA VAL A 35 -29.08 -14.05 12.78
C VAL A 35 -28.28 -13.59 14.00
N GLY A 36 -26.96 -13.63 13.92
CA GLY A 36 -26.07 -13.15 14.99
C GLY A 36 -24.59 -13.19 14.58
N SER A 37 -24.13 -14.25 13.93
CA SER A 37 -22.69 -14.38 13.60
C SER A 37 -22.26 -13.64 12.32
N ALA A 38 -23.16 -13.42 11.36
CA ALA A 38 -22.79 -12.81 10.07
C ALA A 38 -22.85 -11.27 10.08
N LEU A 39 -23.70 -10.66 10.92
CA LEU A 39 -23.87 -9.20 11.01
C LEU A 39 -22.95 -8.56 12.06
N ASP A 40 -22.60 -9.26 13.15
CA ASP A 40 -21.56 -8.81 14.09
C ASP A 40 -20.15 -8.90 13.49
N THR A 41 -19.94 -9.77 12.49
CA THR A 41 -18.70 -9.84 11.72
C THR A 41 -18.59 -8.70 10.72
N ALA A 42 -19.69 -8.20 10.18
CA ALA A 42 -19.67 -7.08 9.22
C ALA A 42 -19.56 -5.70 9.89
N ALA A 43 -20.14 -5.53 11.09
CA ALA A 43 -20.11 -4.26 11.83
C ALA A 43 -18.78 -4.00 12.57
N ASN A 44 -18.05 -5.04 12.98
CA ASN A 44 -16.71 -4.91 13.56
C ASN A 44 -15.59 -4.69 12.53
N VAL A 45 -15.89 -4.76 11.23
CA VAL A 45 -14.90 -4.68 10.15
C VAL A 45 -14.64 -3.23 9.68
N ALA A 46 -15.36 -2.23 10.19
CA ALA A 46 -15.36 -0.86 9.67
C ALA A 46 -14.60 0.22 10.48
N GLY A 47 -13.71 -0.12 11.42
CA GLY A 47 -13.10 0.92 12.27
C GLY A 47 -11.70 0.72 12.83
N ASN A 48 -11.08 -0.46 12.72
CA ASN A 48 -9.73 -0.70 13.22
C ASN A 48 -9.04 -1.75 12.34
N LYS A 49 -7.73 -1.60 12.15
CA LYS A 49 -6.79 -2.52 11.48
C LYS A 49 -6.76 -2.51 9.94
N VAL A 50 -5.94 -1.64 9.36
CA VAL A 50 -5.31 -1.86 8.02
C VAL A 50 -3.78 -1.97 8.12
N GLY A 51 -3.11 -1.49 9.17
CA GLY A 51 -1.67 -1.69 9.39
C GLY A 51 -1.40 -3.01 10.10
N GLN A 52 -2.20 -3.28 11.15
CA GLN A 52 -2.36 -4.63 11.65
C GLN A 52 -3.01 -5.54 10.63
N ARG A 53 -3.86 -5.11 9.67
CA ARG A 53 -4.25 -5.99 8.56
C ARG A 53 -3.27 -5.97 7.38
N VAL A 54 -2.30 -5.10 7.21
CA VAL A 54 -1.28 -5.29 6.16
C VAL A 54 -0.20 -6.17 6.75
N GLY A 55 0.18 -6.01 8.02
CA GLY A 55 1.05 -6.94 8.74
C GLY A 55 0.39 -8.27 9.12
N GLU A 56 -0.87 -8.30 9.58
CA GLU A 56 -1.65 -9.52 9.83
C GLU A 56 -2.36 -10.00 8.55
N THR A 57 -2.67 -9.23 7.50
CA THR A 57 -3.17 -9.83 6.23
C THR A 57 -2.02 -10.17 5.31
N VAL A 58 -0.86 -9.49 5.28
CA VAL A 58 0.36 -10.06 4.66
C VAL A 58 0.87 -11.18 5.55
N GLY A 59 0.96 -11.03 6.86
CA GLY A 59 1.42 -12.08 7.77
C GLY A 59 0.47 -13.28 7.86
N THR A 60 -0.84 -13.09 7.93
CA THR A 60 -1.85 -14.19 7.89
C THR A 60 -2.20 -14.60 6.46
N ALA A 61 -1.98 -13.79 5.41
CA ALA A 61 -1.94 -14.32 4.03
C ALA A 61 -0.69 -15.17 3.87
N MET A 62 0.48 -14.71 4.27
CA MET A 62 1.73 -15.44 4.11
C MET A 62 1.76 -16.68 5.01
N ALA A 63 1.24 -16.62 6.24
CA ALA A 63 1.13 -17.72 7.19
C ALA A 63 -0.12 -18.60 6.97
N GLY A 64 -1.25 -18.04 6.54
CA GLY A 64 -2.47 -18.80 6.20
C GLY A 64 -2.43 -19.42 4.80
N TYR A 65 -1.71 -18.79 3.86
CA TYR A 65 -1.30 -19.40 2.59
C TYR A 65 0.04 -20.17 2.71
N ALA A 66 0.64 -20.25 3.91
CA ALA A 66 1.78 -21.14 4.14
C ALA A 66 1.35 -22.62 4.12
N ASP A 67 0.10 -22.90 4.49
CA ASP A 67 -0.50 -24.24 4.46
C ASP A 67 -1.25 -24.50 3.14
N ALA A 68 -1.87 -23.46 2.57
CA ALA A 68 -2.45 -23.50 1.23
C ALA A 68 -1.42 -23.04 0.20
N SER A 69 -0.70 -23.98 -0.42
CA SER A 69 0.16 -23.75 -1.59
C SER A 69 -0.32 -22.55 -2.41
N LEU A 70 0.48 -21.48 -2.50
CA LEU A 70 0.16 -20.25 -3.26
C LEU A 70 -0.29 -20.56 -4.71
N ARG A 71 0.04 -21.75 -5.20
CA ARG A 71 -0.34 -22.33 -6.49
C ARG A 71 -1.83 -22.67 -6.63
N ASN A 72 -2.54 -22.87 -5.52
CA ASN A 72 -3.94 -23.31 -5.48
C ASN A 72 -4.89 -22.23 -4.95
N LEU A 73 -4.44 -20.98 -4.85
CA LEU A 73 -5.32 -19.89 -4.47
C LEU A 73 -6.43 -19.72 -5.51
N SER A 74 -7.65 -19.52 -5.04
CA SER A 74 -8.73 -19.04 -5.90
C SER A 74 -8.35 -17.66 -6.47
N PRO A 75 -8.90 -17.24 -7.63
CA PRO A 75 -8.62 -15.93 -8.19
C PRO A 75 -8.83 -14.77 -7.21
N ALA A 76 -9.84 -14.87 -6.33
CA ALA A 76 -10.11 -13.87 -5.30
C ALA A 76 -9.01 -13.83 -4.21
N LEU A 77 -8.53 -14.99 -3.76
CA LEU A 77 -7.44 -15.06 -2.77
C LEU A 77 -6.12 -14.59 -3.36
N MET A 78 -5.84 -14.93 -4.62
CA MET A 78 -4.68 -14.45 -5.37
C MET A 78 -4.71 -12.92 -5.51
N GLN A 79 -5.87 -12.36 -5.84
CA GLN A 79 -6.04 -10.91 -5.91
C GLN A 79 -5.77 -10.24 -4.56
N LEU A 80 -6.32 -10.77 -3.46
CA LEU A 80 -6.06 -10.26 -2.11
C LEU A 80 -4.58 -10.32 -1.76
N TYR A 81 -3.92 -11.45 -2.08
CA TYR A 81 -2.49 -11.63 -1.88
C TYR A 81 -1.67 -10.57 -2.64
N VAL A 82 -1.90 -10.43 -3.95
CA VAL A 82 -1.15 -9.48 -4.79
C VAL A 82 -1.40 -8.04 -4.36
N SER A 83 -2.66 -7.67 -4.08
CA SER A 83 -3.01 -6.33 -3.59
C SER A 83 -2.30 -6.02 -2.27
N SER A 84 -2.18 -7.00 -1.38
CA SER A 84 -1.46 -6.88 -0.11
C SER A 84 0.05 -6.69 -0.31
N VAL A 85 0.66 -7.46 -1.23
CA VAL A 85 2.08 -7.32 -1.60
C VAL A 85 2.34 -5.95 -2.23
N PHE A 86 1.51 -5.51 -3.18
CA PHE A 86 1.65 -4.21 -3.80
C PHE A 86 1.48 -3.08 -2.79
N SER A 87 0.49 -3.20 -1.90
CA SER A 87 0.29 -2.26 -0.80
C SER A 87 1.53 -2.16 0.09
N SER A 88 2.25 -3.25 0.32
CA SER A 88 3.45 -3.23 1.19
C SER A 88 4.68 -2.66 0.49
N VAL A 89 4.82 -2.89 -0.81
CA VAL A 89 6.06 -2.56 -1.56
C VAL A 89 5.99 -1.20 -2.24
N PHE A 90 4.80 -0.79 -2.68
CA PHE A 90 4.58 0.54 -3.28
C PHE A 90 4.18 1.60 -2.26
N TYR A 91 3.85 1.20 -1.02
CA TYR A 91 3.38 2.12 0.01
C TYR A 91 4.07 1.87 1.34
N ALA A 92 4.91 2.82 1.76
CA ALA A 92 5.29 2.89 3.16
C ALA A 92 4.22 3.70 3.89
N GLY A 93 3.36 3.03 4.66
CA GLY A 93 2.27 3.66 5.40
C GLY A 93 1.22 4.36 4.52
N GLY A 94 0.98 3.84 3.30
CA GLY A 94 -0.06 4.35 2.41
C GLY A 94 0.35 5.49 1.47
N TYR A 95 1.61 5.93 1.50
CA TYR A 95 2.11 7.02 0.66
C TYR A 95 3.23 6.57 -0.28
N THR A 96 3.34 7.24 -1.44
CA THR A 96 4.55 7.20 -2.26
C THR A 96 5.41 8.43 -2.03
N PHE A 97 6.72 8.21 -1.98
CA PHE A 97 7.73 9.26 -1.90
C PHE A 97 8.65 9.27 -3.11
N ASP A 98 8.23 8.61 -4.20
CA ASP A 98 9.00 8.50 -5.44
C ASP A 98 9.28 9.90 -6.06
N TYR A 99 8.53 10.95 -5.67
CA TYR A 99 8.81 12.34 -6.08
C TYR A 99 10.19 12.87 -5.62
N LYS A 100 10.82 12.25 -4.60
CA LYS A 100 12.19 12.60 -4.20
C LYS A 100 13.24 12.09 -5.17
N ASN A 101 13.02 10.91 -5.72
CA ASN A 101 13.87 10.31 -6.72
C ASN A 101 13.08 9.23 -7.45
N GLU A 102 12.51 9.58 -8.59
CA GLU A 102 11.72 8.66 -9.38
C GLU A 102 12.61 7.52 -9.90
N TYR A 103 12.09 6.30 -9.87
CA TYR A 103 12.80 5.17 -10.45
C TYR A 103 13.03 5.39 -11.95
N LYS A 104 14.22 5.02 -12.40
CA LYS A 104 14.57 4.88 -13.81
C LYS A 104 14.60 3.41 -14.22
N PRO A 105 14.42 3.08 -15.50
CA PRO A 105 14.57 1.71 -15.99
C PRO A 105 15.90 1.07 -15.55
N GLY A 106 15.80 -0.12 -14.99
CA GLY A 106 16.90 -0.89 -14.38
C GLY A 106 17.18 -0.57 -12.91
N GLU A 107 16.58 0.47 -12.31
CA GLU A 107 16.79 0.79 -10.90
C GLU A 107 15.97 -0.12 -9.97
N TRP A 108 16.54 -0.40 -8.80
CA TRP A 108 15.90 -1.20 -7.76
C TRP A 108 16.28 -0.72 -6.37
N SER A 109 15.39 -0.99 -5.41
CA SER A 109 15.63 -0.78 -3.98
C SER A 109 15.05 -1.95 -3.20
N LYS A 110 15.71 -2.32 -2.10
CA LYS A 110 15.40 -3.46 -1.26
C LYS A 110 15.37 -3.03 0.20
N TRP A 111 14.33 -3.43 0.92
CA TRP A 111 14.12 -3.10 2.32
C TRP A 111 13.92 -4.35 3.15
N LYS A 112 14.16 -4.20 4.45
CA LYS A 112 13.90 -5.20 5.47
C LYS A 112 12.90 -4.66 6.48
N ALA A 113 11.81 -5.40 6.72
CA ALA A 113 10.87 -5.12 7.79
C ALA A 113 11.26 -5.89 9.07
N THR A 114 11.08 -5.24 10.22
CA THR A 114 11.23 -5.83 11.56
C THR A 114 10.01 -5.51 12.43
N GLY A 115 9.66 -6.40 13.36
CA GLY A 115 8.47 -6.29 14.19
C GLY A 115 7.23 -6.99 13.60
N MET A 116 7.43 -8.03 12.79
CA MET A 116 6.40 -8.96 12.29
C MET A 116 6.92 -10.40 12.35
N ASP A 117 6.02 -11.36 12.55
CA ASP A 117 6.36 -12.76 12.87
C ASP A 117 7.00 -13.54 11.71
N GLU A 118 6.87 -13.15 10.43
CA GLU A 118 7.55 -13.80 9.30
C GLU A 118 7.50 -12.93 8.02
N GLY A 119 8.58 -12.93 7.22
CA GLY A 119 8.68 -12.14 5.98
C GLY A 119 9.51 -10.87 6.14
N SER A 120 10.83 -11.02 6.02
CA SER A 120 11.79 -10.01 6.44
C SER A 120 12.16 -9.02 5.34
N GLU A 121 12.15 -9.37 4.05
CA GLU A 121 12.71 -8.50 3.01
C GLU A 121 11.84 -8.41 1.77
N PHE A 122 11.77 -7.21 1.19
CA PHE A 122 11.09 -6.96 -0.08
C PHE A 122 11.89 -6.02 -0.97
N GLN A 123 11.79 -6.24 -2.28
CA GLN A 123 12.47 -5.48 -3.32
C GLN A 123 11.46 -4.99 -4.35
N LYS A 124 11.64 -3.74 -4.78
CA LYS A 124 10.96 -3.13 -5.92
C LYS A 124 12.00 -2.80 -6.98
N ALA A 125 11.77 -3.22 -8.21
CA ALA A 125 12.63 -2.86 -9.34
C ALA A 125 11.80 -2.37 -10.53
N PHE A 126 12.21 -1.25 -11.12
CA PHE A 126 11.63 -0.75 -12.35
C PHE A 126 12.38 -1.36 -13.52
N LEU A 127 11.77 -2.31 -14.23
CA LEU A 127 12.48 -3.07 -15.27
C LEU A 127 12.61 -2.26 -16.56
N MET A 128 11.50 -1.72 -17.06
CA MET A 128 11.49 -0.93 -18.28
C MET A 128 10.21 -0.11 -18.43
N ARG A 129 10.28 0.89 -19.31
CA ARG A 129 9.12 1.57 -19.90
C ARG A 129 9.15 1.36 -21.40
N ASP A 130 8.03 0.96 -21.99
CA ASP A 130 7.93 0.82 -23.44
C ASP A 130 7.60 2.17 -24.12
N ASN A 131 7.51 2.16 -25.46
CA ASN A 131 7.19 3.34 -26.27
C ASN A 131 5.75 3.84 -26.11
N GLU A 132 4.85 3.00 -25.60
CA GLU A 132 3.46 3.36 -25.27
C GLU A 132 3.33 3.86 -23.82
N GLY A 133 4.44 3.93 -23.08
CA GLY A 133 4.47 4.39 -21.70
C GLY A 133 4.05 3.33 -20.68
N LYS A 134 3.87 2.07 -21.10
CA LYS A 134 3.60 0.97 -20.17
C LYS A 134 4.87 0.60 -19.42
N GLU A 135 4.70 0.16 -18.18
CA GLU A 135 5.80 -0.04 -17.26
C GLU A 135 5.84 -1.46 -16.74
N TRP A 136 7.00 -2.10 -16.87
CA TRP A 136 7.27 -3.37 -16.21
C TRP A 136 7.95 -3.15 -14.87
N TRP A 137 7.35 -3.72 -13.83
CA TRP A 137 7.87 -3.68 -12.47
C TRP A 137 8.07 -5.11 -11.95
N GLN A 138 9.18 -5.34 -11.25
CA GLN A 138 9.43 -6.57 -10.52
C GLN A 138 9.31 -6.31 -9.02
N ILE A 139 8.60 -7.21 -8.36
CA ILE A 139 8.48 -7.27 -6.92
C ILE A 139 9.04 -8.61 -6.47
N THR A 140 9.90 -8.58 -5.46
CA THR A 140 10.41 -9.78 -4.82
C THR A 140 10.14 -9.69 -3.35
N THR A 141 9.53 -10.72 -2.76
CA THR A 141 9.41 -10.87 -1.31
C THR A 141 10.17 -12.12 -0.89
N SER A 142 10.91 -12.03 0.21
CA SER A 142 11.71 -13.14 0.72
C SER A 142 11.56 -13.29 2.22
N SER A 143 11.45 -14.53 2.64
CA SER A 143 11.29 -14.96 4.03
C SER A 143 12.17 -16.18 4.31
N VAL A 144 12.33 -16.51 5.58
CA VAL A 144 12.90 -17.80 6.00
C VAL A 144 11.80 -18.53 6.73
N ARG A 145 11.43 -19.72 6.25
CA ARG A 145 10.39 -20.57 6.83
C ARG A 145 10.96 -21.95 7.11
N ASP A 146 10.78 -22.47 8.32
CA ASP A 146 11.37 -23.75 8.76
C ASP A 146 12.88 -23.85 8.48
N GLY A 147 13.59 -22.74 8.61
CA GLY A 147 15.03 -22.62 8.30
C GLY A 147 15.38 -22.64 6.80
N LYS A 148 14.39 -22.63 5.90
CA LYS A 148 14.58 -22.60 4.44
C LYS A 148 14.24 -21.22 3.88
N PRO A 149 15.07 -20.64 3.01
CA PRO A 149 14.71 -19.41 2.33
C PRO A 149 13.57 -19.68 1.35
N GLU A 150 12.53 -18.86 1.42
CA GLU A 150 11.44 -18.82 0.46
C GLU A 150 11.44 -17.46 -0.24
N GLU A 151 11.16 -17.48 -1.54
CA GLU A 151 11.13 -16.27 -2.36
C GLU A 151 9.92 -16.33 -3.29
N VAL A 152 9.19 -15.22 -3.36
CA VAL A 152 8.15 -14.97 -4.35
C VAL A 152 8.64 -13.88 -5.28
N VAL A 153 8.57 -14.12 -6.59
CA VAL A 153 8.87 -13.12 -7.61
C VAL A 153 7.61 -12.83 -8.39
N LEU A 154 7.24 -11.55 -8.50
CA LEU A 154 6.15 -11.06 -9.31
C LEU A 154 6.69 -10.09 -10.35
N GLU A 155 6.22 -10.18 -11.59
CA GLU A 155 6.46 -9.18 -12.62
C GLU A 155 5.14 -8.67 -13.19
N ALA A 156 4.93 -7.37 -13.07
CA ALA A 156 3.67 -6.70 -13.34
C ALA A 156 3.85 -5.69 -14.48
N LEU A 157 2.97 -5.76 -15.48
CA LEU A 157 2.85 -4.75 -16.51
C LEU A 157 1.75 -3.77 -16.11
N PHE A 158 2.12 -2.51 -15.96
CA PHE A 158 1.19 -1.42 -15.74
C PHE A 158 0.96 -0.64 -17.04
N SER A 159 -0.26 -0.17 -17.25
CA SER A 159 -0.55 0.80 -18.31
C SER A 159 0.23 2.10 -18.07
N ALA A 160 0.37 2.91 -19.12
CA ALA A 160 0.62 4.33 -18.93
C ALA A 160 -0.45 4.93 -18.00
N PRO A 161 -0.11 5.93 -17.18
CA PRO A 161 -1.09 6.62 -16.35
C PRO A 161 -2.15 7.28 -17.24
N ASP A 162 -3.41 7.19 -16.84
CA ASP A 162 -4.50 7.89 -17.51
C ASP A 162 -4.51 9.40 -17.18
N GLN A 163 -5.55 10.11 -17.64
CA GLN A 163 -5.70 11.55 -17.38
C GLN A 163 -5.78 11.90 -15.88
N SER A 164 -6.17 10.95 -15.03
CA SER A 164 -6.23 11.09 -13.58
C SER A 164 -4.93 10.65 -12.90
N GLY A 165 -3.92 10.26 -13.68
CA GLY A 165 -2.64 9.74 -13.18
C GLY A 165 -2.70 8.28 -12.71
N ILE A 166 -3.79 7.56 -13.01
CA ILE A 166 -4.02 6.21 -12.49
C ILE A 166 -3.50 5.18 -13.49
N ARG A 167 -2.66 4.26 -13.02
CA ARG A 167 -2.21 3.09 -13.79
C ARG A 167 -3.12 1.88 -13.56
N LYS A 168 -3.24 1.04 -14.59
CA LYS A 168 -3.97 -0.23 -14.54
C LYS A 168 -3.01 -1.39 -14.63
N LEU A 169 -3.21 -2.44 -13.83
CA LEU A 169 -2.48 -3.70 -13.97
C LEU A 169 -2.98 -4.46 -15.20
N LEU A 170 -2.12 -4.64 -16.21
CA LEU A 170 -2.48 -5.27 -17.48
C LEU A 170 -2.09 -6.74 -17.54
N ARG A 171 -1.00 -7.12 -16.88
CA ARG A 171 -0.47 -8.49 -16.85
C ARG A 171 0.31 -8.72 -15.57
N LEU A 172 0.30 -9.96 -15.10
CA LEU A 172 1.05 -10.39 -13.94
C LEU A 172 1.64 -11.78 -14.18
N ARG A 173 2.95 -11.91 -14.03
CA ARG A 173 3.64 -13.20 -13.95
C ARG A 173 4.16 -13.42 -12.55
N SER A 174 4.18 -14.68 -12.13
CA SER A 174 4.65 -15.08 -10.81
C SER A 174 5.59 -16.28 -10.87
N LEU A 175 6.48 -16.37 -9.89
CA LEU A 175 7.21 -17.58 -9.53
C LEU A 175 7.09 -17.72 -8.02
N PHE A 176 6.31 -18.70 -7.57
CA PHE A 176 6.12 -18.97 -6.14
C PHE A 176 7.12 -20.02 -5.64
N PRO A 177 7.33 -20.10 -4.31
CA PRO A 177 8.18 -21.11 -3.71
C PRO A 177 7.88 -22.52 -4.22
N GLY A 178 8.92 -23.16 -4.76
CA GLY A 178 8.90 -24.52 -5.30
C GLY A 178 8.22 -24.69 -6.67
N ASP A 179 7.81 -23.62 -7.33
CA ASP A 179 7.49 -23.67 -8.76
C ASP A 179 8.75 -24.00 -9.56
N LYS A 180 8.58 -24.75 -10.65
CA LYS A 180 9.69 -25.07 -11.56
C LYS A 180 9.91 -23.97 -12.59
N GLU A 181 8.83 -23.33 -13.03
CA GLU A 181 8.81 -22.34 -14.10
C GLU A 181 7.83 -21.21 -13.74
N PRO A 182 8.06 -19.97 -14.21
CA PRO A 182 7.13 -18.85 -14.01
C PRO A 182 5.79 -19.07 -14.73
N ALA A 183 4.69 -18.63 -14.11
CA ALA A 183 3.34 -18.75 -14.65
C ALA A 183 2.60 -17.40 -14.74
N GLU A 184 1.64 -17.31 -15.66
CA GLU A 184 0.71 -16.18 -15.75
C GLU A 184 -0.32 -16.23 -14.62
N VAL A 185 -0.60 -15.07 -14.04
CA VAL A 185 -1.71 -14.88 -13.10
C VAL A 185 -2.81 -14.12 -13.82
N PRO A 186 -4.04 -14.67 -13.93
CA PRO A 186 -5.15 -13.98 -14.57
C PRO A 186 -5.48 -12.66 -13.87
N VAL A 187 -5.34 -11.55 -14.60
CA VAL A 187 -5.73 -10.22 -14.13
C VAL A 187 -7.10 -9.86 -14.73
N GLN A 188 -7.99 -9.32 -13.91
CA GLN A 188 -9.34 -8.92 -14.33
C GLN A 188 -9.35 -7.46 -14.81
N GLU A 189 -10.28 -7.11 -15.70
CA GLU A 189 -10.41 -5.73 -16.22
C GLU A 189 -10.59 -4.67 -15.12
N ASN A 190 -11.27 -5.05 -14.03
CA ASN A 190 -11.38 -4.20 -12.84
C ASN A 190 -10.10 -4.26 -11.99
N THR A 191 -9.06 -3.59 -12.48
CA THR A 191 -7.73 -3.54 -11.86
C THR A 191 -7.68 -2.82 -10.52
N SER A 192 -8.69 -2.00 -10.20
CA SER A 192 -8.78 -1.31 -8.90
C SER A 192 -8.77 -2.28 -7.72
N ALA A 193 -9.19 -3.52 -7.94
CA ALA A 193 -9.23 -4.54 -6.91
C ALA A 193 -7.86 -5.24 -6.71
N TRP A 194 -6.89 -5.01 -7.61
CA TRP A 194 -5.53 -5.56 -7.60
C TRP A 194 -4.48 -4.51 -7.20
N TYR A 195 -4.66 -3.27 -7.65
CA TYR A 195 -3.72 -2.18 -7.45
C TYR A 195 -4.49 -0.87 -7.32
N HIS A 196 -4.09 -0.08 -6.33
CA HIS A 196 -4.43 1.33 -6.25
C HIS A 196 -3.18 2.15 -6.60
N GLU A 197 -3.33 3.37 -7.08
CA GLU A 197 -2.19 4.28 -7.22
C GLU A 197 -1.88 4.88 -5.85
N PRO A 198 -0.62 4.92 -5.40
CA PRO A 198 -0.25 5.59 -4.17
C PRO A 198 -0.66 7.06 -4.13
N VAL A 199 -1.10 7.51 -2.95
CA VAL A 199 -1.48 8.90 -2.74
C VAL A 199 -0.24 9.78 -2.82
N LYS A 200 -0.21 10.65 -3.83
CA LYS A 200 0.80 11.71 -3.92
C LYS A 200 0.51 12.78 -2.88
N ILE A 201 1.52 13.06 -2.06
CA ILE A 201 1.46 14.11 -1.04
C ILE A 201 1.71 15.46 -1.71
N THR A 202 0.95 16.50 -1.33
CA THR A 202 1.21 17.86 -1.83
C THR A 202 2.46 18.44 -1.20
N GLU A 203 3.10 19.38 -1.89
CA GLU A 203 4.33 20.02 -1.41
C GLU A 203 4.11 20.76 -0.07
N GLU A 204 2.96 21.42 0.10
CA GLU A 204 2.62 22.12 1.34
C GLU A 204 2.45 21.15 2.52
N SER A 205 1.82 20.00 2.29
CA SER A 205 1.66 18.96 3.30
C SER A 205 3.02 18.36 3.69
N LEU A 206 3.90 18.15 2.69
CA LEU A 206 5.26 17.66 2.91
C LEU A 206 6.09 18.63 3.75
N GLN A 207 6.08 19.91 3.37
CA GLN A 207 6.82 20.95 4.09
C GLN A 207 6.35 21.07 5.54
N ALA A 208 5.04 21.06 5.78
CA ALA A 208 4.47 21.13 7.12
C ALA A 208 4.81 19.92 8.02
N ALA A 209 4.93 18.73 7.42
CA ALA A 209 5.25 17.49 8.13
C ALA A 209 6.75 17.25 8.31
N THR A 210 7.60 18.01 7.62
CA THR A 210 9.05 17.89 7.69
C THR A 210 9.57 18.40 9.03
N LYS A 211 10.32 17.57 9.75
CA LYS A 211 10.97 17.92 11.02
C LYS A 211 12.39 18.42 10.86
N GLY A 212 13.04 18.09 9.74
CA GLY A 212 14.38 18.54 9.40
C GLY A 212 15.12 17.54 8.53
N ILE A 213 16.43 17.68 8.50
CA ILE A 213 17.34 16.72 7.87
C ILE A 213 18.09 15.97 8.98
N GLU A 214 18.10 14.65 8.91
CA GLU A 214 18.75 13.77 9.87
C GLU A 214 19.76 12.85 9.18
N THR A 215 20.79 12.43 9.91
CA THR A 215 21.71 11.40 9.46
C THR A 215 21.22 10.04 9.92
N ILE A 216 20.86 9.17 8.98
CA ILE A 216 20.32 7.82 9.24
C ILE A 216 21.29 6.78 8.71
N THR A 217 21.56 5.76 9.51
CA THR A 217 22.36 4.60 9.12
C THR A 217 21.45 3.38 9.00
N THR A 218 21.54 2.69 7.88
CA THR A 218 20.88 1.41 7.60
C THR A 218 21.90 0.41 7.07
N PRO A 219 21.54 -0.87 6.85
CA PRO A 219 22.47 -1.82 6.24
C PRO A 219 22.95 -1.40 4.83
N ALA A 220 22.19 -0.58 4.10
CA ALA A 220 22.58 -0.04 2.80
C ALA A 220 23.60 1.11 2.88
N GLY A 221 23.87 1.66 4.06
CA GLY A 221 24.82 2.75 4.28
C GLY A 221 24.28 3.88 5.16
N THR A 222 24.97 5.02 5.13
CA THR A 222 24.59 6.22 5.88
C THR A 222 24.11 7.31 4.94
N PHE A 223 22.97 7.91 5.25
CA PHE A 223 22.27 8.87 4.42
C PHE A 223 21.97 10.15 5.20
N SER A 224 22.08 11.29 4.54
CA SER A 224 21.41 12.52 4.96
C SER A 224 20.00 12.49 4.37
N ALA A 225 18.99 12.49 5.24
CA ALA A 225 17.60 12.22 4.86
C ALA A 225 16.65 13.24 5.49
N GLN A 226 15.66 13.68 4.71
CA GLN A 226 14.55 14.48 5.22
C GLN A 226 13.66 13.61 6.11
N HIS A 227 13.48 14.03 7.35
CA HIS A 227 12.59 13.36 8.30
C HIS A 227 11.19 13.98 8.22
N VAL A 228 10.22 13.17 7.84
CA VAL A 228 8.83 13.56 7.65
C VAL A 228 7.96 12.77 8.61
N VAL A 229 7.03 13.47 9.28
CA VAL A 229 6.17 12.87 10.30
C VAL A 229 4.72 13.14 9.99
N TYR A 230 3.96 12.09 9.75
CA TYR A 230 2.51 12.16 9.56
C TYR A 230 1.76 11.38 10.62
N ARG A 231 0.50 11.77 10.83
CA ARG A 231 -0.47 10.85 11.40
C ARG A 231 -0.70 9.75 10.37
N ASP A 232 -0.33 8.55 10.76
CA ASP A 232 -0.68 7.33 10.05
C ASP A 232 -2.03 6.84 10.62
N ALA A 233 -2.75 6.01 9.88
CA ALA A 233 -3.98 5.38 10.34
C ALA A 233 -3.80 4.54 11.63
N TYR A 234 -2.55 4.25 12.04
CA TYR A 234 -2.20 3.43 13.21
C TYR A 234 -1.44 4.18 14.31
N GLY A 235 -1.12 5.45 14.10
CA GLY A 235 -0.38 6.25 15.06
C GLY A 235 0.40 7.36 14.39
N ILE A 236 1.67 7.48 14.75
CA ILE A 236 2.59 8.44 14.15
C ILE A 236 3.59 7.67 13.31
N GLY A 237 3.58 7.94 12.00
CA GLY A 237 4.54 7.41 11.06
C GLY A 237 5.71 8.39 10.89
N ASP A 238 6.91 7.85 10.86
CA ASP A 238 8.16 8.54 10.58
C ASP A 238 8.74 8.00 9.27
N TRP A 239 9.03 8.89 8.33
CA TRP A 239 9.69 8.56 7.06
C TRP A 239 10.99 9.33 6.94
N TRP A 240 12.05 8.64 6.50
CA TRP A 240 13.33 9.25 6.17
C TRP A 240 13.59 9.11 4.68
N LEU A 241 13.64 10.25 4.01
CA LEU A 241 13.64 10.34 2.55
C LEU A 241 14.92 10.97 2.01
N THR A 242 15.47 10.45 0.92
CA THR A 242 16.69 10.96 0.28
C THR A 242 16.56 10.94 -1.24
N ASP A 243 17.27 11.81 -1.94
CA ASP A 243 17.33 11.82 -3.41
C ASP A 243 18.33 10.78 -3.96
N LYS A 244 19.12 10.14 -3.10
CA LYS A 244 20.19 9.20 -3.48
C LYS A 244 19.72 7.77 -3.73
N VAL A 245 18.50 7.43 -3.32
CA VAL A 245 17.96 6.07 -3.37
C VAL A 245 16.77 6.08 -4.32
N PRO A 246 16.66 5.15 -5.28
CA PRO A 246 15.47 5.04 -6.13
C PRO A 246 14.21 4.87 -5.26
N GLY A 247 13.18 5.68 -5.51
CA GLY A 247 11.97 5.76 -4.70
C GLY A 247 12.10 6.57 -3.40
N GLY A 248 13.31 7.02 -3.09
CA GLY A 248 13.64 7.95 -2.03
C GLY A 248 13.54 7.44 -0.59
N LEU A 249 12.98 6.26 -0.33
CA LEU A 249 12.78 5.77 1.04
C LEU A 249 14.03 5.10 1.62
N VAL A 250 14.58 5.67 2.69
CA VAL A 250 15.69 5.08 3.47
C VAL A 250 15.16 4.25 4.65
N LYS A 251 14.20 4.81 5.37
CA LYS A 251 13.62 4.20 6.57
C LYS A 251 12.18 4.63 6.75
N TYR A 252 11.36 3.73 7.26
CA TYR A 252 10.01 4.00 7.74
C TYR A 252 9.82 3.35 9.11
N GLN A 253 9.13 4.03 10.01
CA GLN A 253 8.82 3.53 11.35
C GLN A 253 7.43 4.00 11.76
N VAL A 254 6.68 3.13 12.45
CA VAL A 254 5.40 3.53 13.05
C VAL A 254 5.47 3.38 14.56
N THR A 255 5.03 4.44 15.24
CA THR A 255 4.76 4.41 16.67
C THR A 255 3.24 4.30 16.89
N PRO A 256 2.73 3.19 17.45
CA PRO A 256 1.30 2.98 17.65
C PRO A 256 0.65 4.01 18.57
N SER A 257 -0.59 4.44 18.25
CA SER A 257 -1.32 5.47 19.04
C SER A 257 -1.92 4.98 20.37
N GLN A 258 -1.96 3.68 20.64
CA GLN A 258 -2.45 3.12 21.90
C GLN A 258 -1.44 2.11 22.43
N THR A 259 -1.01 2.31 23.66
CA THR A 259 -0.43 1.25 24.48
C THR A 259 -1.02 1.38 25.88
N ASP A 260 -1.64 0.31 26.37
CA ASP A 260 -1.66 0.10 27.82
C ASP A 260 -0.20 0.11 28.27
N GLU A 261 0.14 0.92 29.28
CA GLU A 261 1.52 1.21 29.73
C GLU A 261 2.35 -0.03 30.12
N LYS A 262 1.76 -1.23 30.08
CA LYS A 262 2.34 -2.49 30.54
C LYS A 262 2.91 -3.37 29.43
N GLU A 263 2.66 -3.10 28.15
CA GLU A 263 3.23 -3.88 27.04
C GLU A 263 4.19 -3.02 26.20
N LYS A 264 5.47 -3.44 26.14
CA LYS A 264 6.42 -2.93 25.16
C LYS A 264 5.96 -3.38 23.78
N VAL A 265 5.23 -2.53 23.07
CA VAL A 265 4.89 -2.81 21.67
C VAL A 265 6.14 -2.58 20.81
N GLU A 266 6.55 -3.63 20.10
CA GLU A 266 7.66 -3.54 19.16
C GLU A 266 7.32 -2.57 18.03
N LYS A 267 8.24 -1.67 17.71
CA LYS A 267 8.07 -0.71 16.62
C LYS A 267 8.19 -1.43 15.30
N TYR A 268 7.13 -1.38 14.50
CA TYR A 268 7.24 -1.76 13.09
C TYR A 268 8.22 -0.81 12.40
N THR A 269 9.28 -1.39 11.83
CA THR A 269 10.35 -0.64 11.18
C THR A 269 10.68 -1.27 9.84
N VAL A 270 10.89 -0.44 8.83
CA VAL A 270 11.35 -0.82 7.50
C VAL A 270 12.64 -0.06 7.21
N GLU A 271 13.73 -0.78 6.91
CA GLU A 271 15.04 -0.19 6.65
C GLU A 271 15.58 -0.60 5.29
N LEU A 272 16.18 0.34 4.57
CA LEU A 272 16.84 0.07 3.30
C LEU A 272 18.07 -0.82 3.52
N VAL A 273 18.10 -1.97 2.83
CA VAL A 273 19.20 -2.94 2.90
C VAL A 273 20.03 -3.01 1.62
N GLY A 274 19.50 -2.50 0.51
CA GLY A 274 20.26 -2.36 -0.73
C GLY A 274 19.50 -1.57 -1.78
N PHE A 275 20.22 -1.04 -2.76
CA PHE A 275 19.66 -0.38 -3.93
C PHE A 275 20.70 -0.38 -5.05
N GLY A 276 20.27 -0.16 -6.29
CA GLY A 276 21.20 -0.11 -7.42
C GLY A 276 20.52 -0.01 -8.77
N THR A 277 21.29 -0.36 -9.80
CA THR A 277 20.87 -0.36 -11.20
C THR A 277 21.07 -1.75 -11.83
N GLY A 278 20.65 -1.92 -13.09
CA GLY A 278 20.85 -3.15 -13.86
C GLY A 278 19.85 -4.27 -13.57
N ALA A 279 18.71 -3.95 -12.94
CA ALA A 279 17.61 -4.90 -12.79
C ALA A 279 17.13 -5.40 -14.16
N LYS A 280 16.86 -6.71 -14.23
CA LYS A 280 16.37 -7.41 -15.42
C LYS A 280 15.20 -8.29 -15.05
N THR A 281 14.40 -8.65 -16.04
CA THR A 281 13.38 -9.68 -15.85
C THR A 281 14.03 -10.98 -15.37
N ARG A 282 13.42 -11.57 -14.34
CA ARG A 282 13.69 -12.92 -13.83
C ARG A 282 12.69 -13.93 -14.39
N LEU A 283 11.53 -13.45 -14.84
CA LEU A 283 10.42 -14.30 -15.31
C LEU A 283 10.30 -14.36 -16.85
N GLN A 284 11.23 -13.74 -17.58
CA GLN A 284 11.20 -13.62 -19.04
C GLN A 284 9.87 -12.99 -19.53
N SER A 285 9.45 -11.90 -18.88
CA SER A 285 8.14 -11.30 -19.11
C SER A 285 8.03 -10.54 -20.44
N PHE A 286 9.17 -10.13 -20.99
CA PHE A 286 9.30 -9.38 -22.24
C PHE A 286 10.65 -9.69 -22.91
#